data_AF-A0A941R333-F1
#
_entry.id   AF-A0A941R333-F1
#
_cell.length_a   1.000
_cell.length_b   1.000
_cell.length_c   1.000
_cell.angle_alpha   90.00
_cell.angle_beta   90.00
_cell.angle_gamma   90.00
#
_symmetry.space_group_name_H-M   'P 1'
#
loop_
_entity.id
_entity.type
_entity.pdbx_description
1 polymer ?
#
loop_
_entity_poly.entity_id
_entity_poly.type
_entity_poly.pdbx_seq_one_letter_code
_entity_poly.pdbx_strand_id
1 'polypeptide(L)'
;NKEEWRKPHWEITERYGWVDFERGVKVTGAGFPFYVGPVAQLQRALINYFINEAGNAGYTELQAPYFVNEDSARGTGQIPDKEDMMYVIPRDEFFAIPTAEVPVTNFHRDEILSESELPVKYVCYTPCWRREAGSYGKDVRGLNRLHQFDKVELVKIVKPETSYEELESLREHSEKLLQALELPYRTLLMCTGDMGFTQSKKYDLEVWSPGQQRWLEVSSCSNFESFQARRMQLRYRKGEKKIEMTHTLNGSALALPRVVSAILEAYQEENGKVRVPEVLKGFIGRDYL
;
A
#
# COMPACT_ATOMS: atom_id res chain seq x y z
N ASN A 1 -20.35 -29.10 -3.11
CA ASN A 1 -18.99 -28.65 -3.53
C ASN A 1 -18.07 -28.64 -2.30
N LYS A 2 -16.79 -29.04 -2.41
CA LYS A 2 -15.93 -29.33 -1.23
C LYS A 2 -15.64 -28.15 -0.26
N GLU A 3 -16.10 -26.94 -0.53
CA GLU A 3 -15.83 -25.76 0.31
C GLU A 3 -17.01 -24.77 0.43
N GLU A 4 -18.28 -25.23 0.43
CA GLU A 4 -19.46 -24.33 0.63
C GLU A 4 -19.47 -23.56 1.96
N TRP A 5 -18.65 -24.00 2.91
CA TRP A 5 -18.47 -23.36 4.20
C TRP A 5 -17.61 -22.09 4.12
N ARG A 6 -16.75 -21.94 3.08
CA ARG A 6 -15.93 -20.74 2.92
C ARG A 6 -16.80 -19.54 2.55
N LYS A 7 -16.86 -18.57 3.45
CA LYS A 7 -17.60 -17.33 3.26
C LYS A 7 -16.68 -16.20 2.80
N PRO A 8 -17.18 -15.27 1.97
CA PRO A 8 -16.45 -14.04 1.69
C PRO A 8 -16.32 -13.19 2.96
N HIS A 9 -15.27 -12.36 3.02
CA HIS A 9 -14.95 -11.60 4.23
C HIS A 9 -16.11 -10.74 4.75
N TRP A 10 -16.96 -10.17 3.87
CA TRP A 10 -18.09 -9.34 4.31
C TRP A 10 -19.11 -10.14 5.14
N GLU A 11 -19.37 -11.41 4.81
CA GLU A 11 -20.27 -12.26 5.60
C GLU A 11 -19.64 -12.63 6.95
N ILE A 12 -18.33 -12.87 6.97
CA ILE A 12 -17.57 -13.14 8.20
C ILE A 12 -17.64 -11.92 9.12
N THR A 13 -17.32 -10.74 8.60
CA THR A 13 -17.28 -9.50 9.39
C THR A 13 -18.66 -9.06 9.85
N GLU A 14 -19.70 -9.28 9.04
CA GLU A 14 -21.09 -8.99 9.40
C GLU A 14 -21.57 -9.89 10.55
N ARG A 15 -21.29 -11.20 10.47
CA ARG A 15 -21.66 -12.18 11.51
C ARG A 15 -21.14 -11.79 12.90
N TYR A 16 -19.92 -11.29 12.98
CA TYR A 16 -19.27 -10.93 14.25
C TYR A 16 -19.32 -9.43 14.58
N GLY A 17 -19.87 -8.59 13.70
CA GLY A 17 -19.87 -7.14 13.85
C GLY A 17 -18.46 -6.54 13.87
N TRP A 18 -17.49 -7.15 13.18
CA TRP A 18 -16.08 -6.71 13.17
C TRP A 18 -15.80 -5.59 12.17
N VAL A 19 -16.66 -5.42 11.17
CA VAL A 19 -16.61 -4.29 10.24
C VAL A 19 -18.02 -3.73 10.11
N ASP A 20 -18.17 -2.47 10.50
CA ASP A 20 -19.45 -1.79 10.56
C ASP A 20 -19.52 -0.67 9.52
N PHE A 21 -20.10 -1.02 8.38
CA PHE A 21 -20.33 -0.09 7.27
C PHE A 21 -21.51 0.84 7.53
N GLU A 22 -22.54 0.40 8.26
CA GLU A 22 -23.74 1.21 8.52
C GLU A 22 -23.41 2.41 9.41
N ARG A 23 -22.67 2.19 10.50
CA ARG A 23 -22.17 3.28 11.33
C ARG A 23 -21.16 4.15 10.58
N GLY A 24 -20.39 3.56 9.66
CA GLY A 24 -19.50 4.30 8.75
C GLY A 24 -20.24 5.29 7.85
N VAL A 25 -21.30 4.81 7.18
CA VAL A 25 -22.20 5.65 6.36
C VAL A 25 -22.85 6.75 7.19
N LYS A 26 -23.29 6.43 8.41
CA LYS A 26 -23.90 7.40 9.32
C LYS A 26 -22.94 8.52 9.73
N VAL A 27 -21.66 8.22 9.94
CA VAL A 27 -20.68 9.20 10.45
C VAL A 27 -20.01 9.99 9.33
N THR A 28 -19.70 9.35 8.20
CA THR A 28 -18.91 9.95 7.12
C THR A 28 -19.55 9.77 5.75
N GLY A 29 -19.95 8.55 5.40
CA GLY A 29 -20.45 8.21 4.07
C GLY A 29 -20.06 6.79 3.65
N ALA A 30 -20.50 6.37 2.46
CA ALA A 30 -20.14 5.06 1.91
C ALA A 30 -18.61 4.92 1.78
N GLY A 31 -18.08 3.71 1.94
CA GLY A 31 -16.65 3.41 1.81
C GLY A 31 -15.75 3.87 2.97
N PHE A 32 -16.33 4.23 4.12
CA PHE A 32 -15.63 4.56 5.37
C PHE A 32 -16.07 3.63 6.53
N PRO A 33 -15.66 2.35 6.57
CA PRO A 33 -16.09 1.43 7.62
C PRO A 33 -15.45 1.74 8.98
N PHE A 34 -16.17 1.40 10.06
CA PHE A 34 -15.53 1.18 11.35
C PHE A 34 -15.01 -0.25 11.44
N TYR A 35 -13.76 -0.42 11.90
CA TYR A 35 -13.23 -1.72 12.30
C TYR A 35 -13.37 -1.88 13.80
N VAL A 36 -13.90 -3.02 14.25
CA VAL A 36 -14.29 -3.25 15.64
C VAL A 36 -13.60 -4.50 16.18
N GLY A 37 -13.04 -4.39 17.38
CA GLY A 37 -12.50 -5.52 18.13
C GLY A 37 -11.37 -6.26 17.40
N PRO A 38 -11.49 -7.59 17.17
CA PRO A 38 -10.44 -8.41 16.58
C PRO A 38 -9.87 -7.91 15.24
N VAL A 39 -10.70 -7.43 14.33
CA VAL A 39 -10.22 -6.97 13.01
C VAL A 39 -9.49 -5.63 13.12
N ALA A 40 -9.87 -4.75 14.05
CA ALA A 40 -9.09 -3.55 14.35
C ALA A 40 -7.70 -3.89 14.92
N GLN A 41 -7.62 -4.91 15.79
CA GLN A 41 -6.35 -5.42 16.30
C GLN A 41 -5.51 -6.07 15.20
N LEU A 42 -6.13 -6.83 14.28
CA LEU A 42 -5.46 -7.43 13.13
C LEU A 42 -4.81 -6.36 12.24
N GLN A 43 -5.51 -5.25 11.95
CA GLN A 43 -4.92 -4.16 11.17
C GLN A 43 -3.67 -3.59 11.83
N ARG A 44 -3.73 -3.28 13.13
CA ARG A 44 -2.55 -2.80 13.87
C ARG A 44 -1.41 -3.82 13.88
N ALA A 45 -1.73 -5.12 14.03
CA ALA A 45 -0.73 -6.19 13.98
C ALA A 45 -0.04 -6.27 12.62
N LEU A 46 -0.79 -6.16 11.52
CA LEU A 46 -0.24 -6.12 10.16
C LEU A 46 0.66 -4.90 9.94
N ILE A 47 0.22 -3.71 10.37
CA ILE A 47 1.03 -2.48 10.27
C ILE A 47 2.39 -2.68 10.97
N ASN A 48 2.35 -3.11 12.23
CA ASN A 48 3.57 -3.32 13.02
C ASN A 48 4.48 -4.40 12.40
N TYR A 49 3.90 -5.51 11.95
CA TYR A 49 4.66 -6.58 11.31
C TYR A 49 5.35 -6.08 10.03
N PHE A 50 4.64 -5.40 9.13
CA PHE A 50 5.21 -4.92 7.88
C PHE A 50 6.29 -3.86 8.07
N ILE A 51 6.11 -2.93 9.02
CA ILE A 51 7.14 -1.94 9.37
C ILE A 51 8.38 -2.64 9.92
N ASN A 52 8.22 -3.58 10.85
CA ASN A 52 9.34 -4.30 11.46
C ASN A 52 10.12 -5.11 10.42
N GLU A 53 9.43 -5.80 9.51
CA GLU A 53 10.09 -6.54 8.42
C GLU A 53 10.85 -5.62 7.45
N ALA A 54 10.31 -4.43 7.17
CA ALA A 54 11.03 -3.42 6.41
C ALA A 54 12.26 -2.89 7.17
N GLY A 55 12.16 -2.64 8.47
CA GLY A 55 13.30 -2.28 9.32
C GLY A 55 14.40 -3.34 9.30
N ASN A 56 14.02 -4.62 9.43
CA ASN A 56 14.93 -5.76 9.32
C ASN A 56 15.61 -5.84 7.93
N ALA A 57 14.94 -5.35 6.88
CA ALA A 57 15.47 -5.26 5.52
C ALA A 57 16.27 -3.97 5.25
N GLY A 58 16.55 -3.15 6.27
CA GLY A 58 17.38 -1.95 6.19
C GLY A 58 16.64 -0.70 5.71
N TYR A 59 15.30 -0.69 5.72
CA TYR A 59 14.53 0.53 5.49
C TYR A 59 14.51 1.38 6.77
N THR A 60 14.66 2.69 6.61
CA THR A 60 14.46 3.66 7.71
C THR A 60 12.98 3.96 7.85
N GLU A 61 12.43 3.84 9.06
CA GLU A 61 11.04 4.20 9.32
C GLU A 61 10.87 5.73 9.36
N LEU A 62 9.88 6.23 8.62
CA LEU A 62 9.43 7.61 8.66
C LEU A 62 7.98 7.69 9.13
N GLN A 63 7.65 8.79 9.80
CA GLN A 63 6.28 9.21 10.06
C GLN A 63 6.00 10.49 9.27
N ALA A 64 5.24 10.37 8.19
CA ALA A 64 4.95 11.47 7.28
C ALA A 64 3.69 12.28 7.66
N PRO A 65 3.60 13.57 7.27
CA PRO A 65 2.33 14.30 7.25
C PRO A 65 1.28 13.65 6.35
N TYR A 66 0.00 13.76 6.71
CA TYR A 66 -1.12 13.17 5.96
C TYR A 66 -1.76 14.13 4.94
N PHE A 67 -1.37 15.40 4.99
CA PHE A 67 -1.76 16.42 4.04
C PHE A 67 -0.52 16.99 3.39
N VAL A 68 -0.59 17.28 2.10
CA VAL A 68 0.53 17.81 1.31
C VAL A 68 0.09 18.99 0.47
N ASN A 69 1.04 19.87 0.15
CA ASN A 69 0.82 20.97 -0.79
C ASN A 69 0.74 20.48 -2.25
N GLU A 70 0.25 21.36 -3.14
CA GLU A 70 0.09 21.05 -4.56
C GLU A 70 1.41 20.63 -5.21
N ASP A 71 2.51 21.31 -4.89
CA ASP A 71 3.81 20.96 -5.44
C ASP A 71 4.12 19.50 -5.14
N SER A 72 3.90 19.01 -3.92
CA SER A 72 4.10 17.60 -3.51
C SER A 72 3.31 16.63 -4.36
N ALA A 73 2.04 16.91 -4.59
CA ALA A 73 1.18 16.12 -5.47
C ALA A 73 1.65 16.16 -6.94
N ARG A 74 2.18 17.30 -7.41
CA ARG A 74 2.80 17.42 -8.73
C ARG A 74 4.09 16.61 -8.81
N GLY A 75 4.95 16.64 -7.79
CA GLY A 75 6.26 15.99 -7.77
C GLY A 75 6.20 14.50 -8.08
N THR A 76 5.27 13.78 -7.44
CA THR A 76 5.07 12.33 -7.67
C THR A 76 4.16 12.01 -8.86
N GLY A 77 3.57 13.03 -9.49
CA GLY A 77 2.73 12.87 -10.68
C GLY A 77 1.25 12.63 -10.39
N GLN A 78 0.81 12.65 -9.12
CA GLN A 78 -0.61 12.62 -8.77
C GLN A 78 -1.37 13.75 -9.44
N ILE A 79 -0.73 14.92 -9.61
CA ILE A 79 -1.20 15.97 -10.52
C ILE A 79 -0.25 15.99 -11.73
N PRO A 80 -0.74 15.82 -12.97
CA PRO A 80 -2.15 15.90 -13.39
C PRO A 80 -2.92 14.57 -13.51
N ASP A 81 -2.33 13.41 -13.17
CA ASP A 81 -2.92 12.09 -13.48
C ASP A 81 -4.18 11.76 -12.66
N LYS A 82 -4.12 12.00 -11.35
CA LYS A 82 -5.08 11.53 -10.34
C LYS A 82 -5.69 12.66 -9.52
N GLU A 83 -5.70 13.88 -10.04
CA GLU A 83 -6.23 15.05 -9.34
C GLU A 83 -7.69 14.83 -8.89
N ASP A 84 -8.53 14.29 -9.77
CA ASP A 84 -9.93 13.96 -9.45
C ASP A 84 -10.08 12.86 -8.37
N MET A 85 -9.03 12.10 -8.12
CA MET A 85 -9.00 11.04 -7.11
C MET A 85 -8.52 11.52 -5.74
N MET A 86 -7.94 12.72 -5.64
CA MET A 86 -7.45 13.28 -4.38
C MET A 86 -8.56 14.06 -3.66
N TYR A 87 -8.60 13.95 -2.33
CA TYR A 87 -9.42 14.86 -1.52
C TYR A 87 -8.67 16.17 -1.29
N VAL A 88 -9.37 17.29 -1.42
CA VAL A 88 -8.83 18.65 -1.25
C VAL A 88 -9.34 19.25 0.06
N ILE A 89 -8.48 19.97 0.77
CA ILE A 89 -8.78 20.79 1.95
C ILE A 89 -8.86 22.26 1.48
N PRO A 90 -10.05 22.79 1.14
CA PRO A 90 -10.13 23.99 0.30
C PRO A 90 -9.63 25.28 0.97
N ARG A 91 -9.66 25.35 2.30
CA ARG A 91 -9.22 26.55 3.03
C ARG A 91 -7.69 26.71 3.05
N ASP A 92 -6.99 25.58 3.00
CA ASP A 92 -5.54 25.50 3.12
C ASP A 92 -4.89 25.15 1.77
N GLU A 93 -5.70 24.77 0.78
CA GLU A 93 -5.25 24.29 -0.55
C GLU A 93 -4.31 23.07 -0.47
N PHE A 94 -4.48 22.28 0.59
CA PHE A 94 -3.78 21.01 0.77
C PHE A 94 -4.59 19.83 0.23
N PHE A 95 -3.89 18.73 -0.01
CA PHE A 95 -4.47 17.48 -0.47
C PHE A 95 -4.25 16.38 0.56
N ALA A 96 -5.28 15.61 0.87
CA ALA A 96 -5.12 14.38 1.65
C ALA A 96 -4.40 13.34 0.80
N ILE A 97 -3.38 12.68 1.37
CA ILE A 97 -2.51 11.80 0.61
C ILE A 97 -3.23 10.51 0.17
N PRO A 98 -3.13 10.10 -1.11
CA PRO A 98 -3.65 8.80 -1.58
C PRO A 98 -2.68 7.64 -1.31
N THR A 99 -1.49 7.95 -0.79
CA THR A 99 -0.38 7.03 -0.47
C THR A 99 0.75 7.79 0.24
N ALA A 100 1.48 7.13 1.15
CA ALA A 100 2.69 7.69 1.77
C ALA A 100 3.80 8.01 0.77
N GLU A 101 3.77 7.42 -0.43
CA GLU A 101 4.70 7.71 -1.52
C GLU A 101 4.79 9.22 -1.81
N VAL A 102 3.68 9.96 -1.71
CA VAL A 102 3.67 11.40 -1.99
C VAL A 102 4.57 12.18 -1.03
N PRO A 103 4.34 12.17 0.30
CA PRO A 103 5.23 12.89 1.21
C PRO A 103 6.62 12.27 1.32
N VAL A 104 6.75 10.93 1.27
CA VAL A 104 8.04 10.25 1.48
C VAL A 104 9.02 10.52 0.33
N THR A 105 8.58 10.45 -0.92
CA THR A 105 9.47 10.75 -2.06
C THR A 105 9.85 12.24 -2.11
N ASN A 106 8.92 13.11 -1.69
CA ASN A 106 9.16 14.56 -1.61
C ASN A 106 9.98 15.00 -0.40
N PHE A 107 10.30 14.09 0.53
CA PHE A 107 11.15 14.39 1.67
C PHE A 107 12.50 14.98 1.24
N HIS A 108 13.02 14.58 0.08
CA HIS A 108 14.27 15.08 -0.52
C HIS A 108 14.06 16.01 -1.72
N ARG A 109 12.88 16.64 -1.85
CA ARG A 109 12.63 17.57 -2.94
C ARG A 109 13.65 18.72 -2.94
N ASP A 110 14.06 19.12 -4.14
CA ASP A 110 15.02 20.19 -4.41
C ASP A 110 16.42 19.96 -3.82
N GLU A 111 16.73 18.72 -3.39
CA GLU A 111 18.02 18.36 -2.82
C GLU A 111 19.00 17.77 -3.85
N ILE A 112 20.28 17.86 -3.51
CA ILE A 112 21.37 17.14 -4.17
C ILE A 112 22.00 16.22 -3.13
N LEU A 113 21.63 14.94 -3.18
CA LEU A 113 22.18 13.92 -2.29
C LEU A 113 23.66 13.64 -2.62
N SER A 114 24.42 13.20 -1.64
CA SER A 114 25.74 12.62 -1.86
C SER A 114 25.63 11.20 -2.42
N GLU A 115 26.63 10.78 -3.20
CA GLU A 115 26.64 9.43 -3.77
C GLU A 115 26.62 8.32 -2.72
N SER A 116 27.20 8.57 -1.54
CA SER A 116 27.27 7.64 -0.42
C SER A 116 25.95 7.44 0.33
N GLU A 117 24.98 8.34 0.15
CA GLU A 117 23.65 8.19 0.74
C GLU A 117 22.77 7.19 -0.05
N LEU A 118 23.14 6.86 -1.29
CA LEU A 118 22.36 5.97 -2.15
C LEU A 118 22.78 4.50 -2.01
N PRO A 119 21.84 3.55 -1.94
CA PRO A 119 20.38 3.75 -2.02
C PRO A 119 19.77 4.22 -0.69
N VAL A 120 18.88 5.22 -0.77
CA VAL A 120 18.01 5.62 0.35
C VAL A 120 16.78 4.72 0.34
N LYS A 121 16.40 4.18 1.50
CA LYS A 121 15.29 3.23 1.67
C LYS A 121 14.41 3.67 2.83
N TYR A 122 13.14 3.95 2.56
CA TYR A 122 12.17 4.36 3.58
C TYR A 122 10.97 3.43 3.65
N VAL A 123 10.49 3.20 4.87
CA VAL A 123 9.18 2.60 5.15
C VAL A 123 8.32 3.62 5.87
N CYS A 124 7.05 3.74 5.48
CA CYS A 124 6.11 4.65 6.14
C CYS A 124 4.71 4.06 6.16
N TYR A 125 4.10 4.02 7.33
CA TYR A 125 2.67 3.78 7.47
C TYR A 125 1.89 5.08 7.37
N THR A 126 0.80 5.08 6.60
CA THR A 126 -0.18 6.17 6.59
C THR A 126 -1.59 5.64 6.36
N PRO A 127 -2.62 6.24 6.99
CA PRO A 127 -3.95 6.23 6.39
C PRO A 127 -3.90 6.94 5.03
N CYS A 128 -4.59 6.38 4.03
CA CYS A 128 -4.62 6.85 2.66
C CYS A 128 -6.06 7.21 2.27
N TRP A 129 -6.24 8.28 1.51
CA TRP A 129 -7.55 8.72 1.03
C TRP A 129 -7.64 8.78 -0.48
N ARG A 130 -8.69 8.18 -1.04
CA ARG A 130 -9.01 8.22 -2.47
C ARG A 130 -10.49 8.48 -2.67
N ARG A 131 -10.83 9.35 -3.63
CA ARG A 131 -12.23 9.64 -3.97
C ARG A 131 -12.92 8.51 -4.70
N GLU A 132 -12.17 7.53 -5.22
CA GLU A 132 -12.70 6.36 -5.96
C GLU A 132 -13.74 6.73 -7.04
N ALA A 133 -13.59 7.93 -7.62
CA ALA A 133 -14.52 8.50 -8.58
C ALA A 133 -14.67 7.57 -9.80
N GLY A 134 -15.90 7.28 -10.20
CA GLY A 134 -16.19 6.39 -11.33
C GLY A 134 -16.27 4.90 -10.99
N SER A 135 -16.08 4.52 -9.71
CA SER A 135 -16.18 3.12 -9.28
C SER A 135 -17.59 2.79 -8.77
N TYR A 136 -18.31 1.90 -9.47
CA TYR A 136 -19.66 1.46 -9.08
C TYR A 136 -19.82 -0.04 -9.29
N GLY A 137 -20.78 -0.66 -8.57
CA GLY A 137 -21.23 -2.03 -8.84
C GLY A 137 -20.71 -3.10 -7.89
N LYS A 138 -20.72 -4.37 -8.33
CA LYS A 138 -20.46 -5.54 -7.47
C LYS A 138 -19.02 -5.62 -6.94
N ASP A 139 -18.07 -4.99 -7.62
CA ASP A 139 -16.65 -5.02 -7.25
C ASP A 139 -16.30 -4.16 -6.03
N VAL A 140 -17.25 -3.36 -5.51
CA VAL A 140 -17.04 -2.49 -4.35
C VAL A 140 -17.52 -3.07 -3.02
N ARG A 141 -18.06 -4.30 -3.01
CA ARG A 141 -18.60 -4.89 -1.77
C ARG A 141 -17.50 -5.18 -0.75
N GLY A 142 -17.77 -4.89 0.52
CA GLY A 142 -16.86 -5.17 1.63
C GLY A 142 -15.62 -4.27 1.61
N LEU A 143 -14.46 -4.85 1.81
CA LEU A 143 -13.16 -4.15 1.90
C LEU A 143 -12.42 -4.07 0.55
N ASN A 144 -13.08 -4.40 -0.56
CA ASN A 144 -12.45 -4.46 -1.88
C ASN A 144 -12.07 -3.08 -2.44
N ARG A 145 -12.83 -2.04 -2.07
CA ARG A 145 -12.61 -0.65 -2.47
C ARG A 145 -13.20 0.29 -1.41
N LEU A 146 -12.37 1.18 -0.87
CA LEU A 146 -12.71 2.10 0.22
C LEU A 146 -12.16 3.49 -0.09
N HIS A 147 -12.76 4.53 0.49
CA HIS A 147 -12.24 5.88 0.37
C HIS A 147 -11.11 6.16 1.36
N GLN A 148 -11.09 5.46 2.49
CA GLN A 148 -10.01 5.50 3.47
C GLN A 148 -9.51 4.09 3.72
N PHE A 149 -8.20 3.91 3.70
CA PHE A 149 -7.58 2.62 4.01
C PHE A 149 -6.15 2.79 4.54
N ASP A 150 -5.68 1.80 5.28
CA ASP A 150 -4.33 1.76 5.81
C ASP A 150 -3.36 1.09 4.83
N LYS A 151 -2.13 1.63 4.76
CA LYS A 151 -1.07 1.09 3.92
C LYS A 151 0.30 1.35 4.51
N VAL A 152 1.18 0.36 4.38
CA VAL A 152 2.61 0.51 4.62
C VAL A 152 3.30 0.62 3.27
N GLU A 153 3.97 1.74 3.03
CA GLU A 153 4.66 2.04 1.78
C GLU A 153 6.17 1.87 1.95
N LEU A 154 6.81 1.38 0.90
CA LEU A 154 8.24 1.31 0.72
C LEU A 154 8.63 2.28 -0.39
N VAL A 155 9.62 3.13 -0.14
CA VAL A 155 10.17 4.06 -1.12
C VAL A 155 11.67 3.85 -1.21
N LYS A 156 12.21 3.88 -2.43
CA LYS A 156 13.65 3.88 -2.67
C LYS A 156 14.04 5.04 -3.58
N ILE A 157 15.13 5.71 -3.23
CA ILE A 157 15.81 6.67 -4.09
C ILE A 157 17.20 6.10 -4.38
N VAL A 158 17.51 5.92 -5.66
CA VAL A 158 18.62 5.08 -6.09
C VAL A 158 19.38 5.70 -7.26
N LYS A 159 20.54 5.14 -7.56
CA LYS A 159 21.30 5.48 -8.76
C LYS A 159 20.60 4.92 -10.00
N PRO A 160 20.63 5.59 -11.16
CA PRO A 160 20.03 5.10 -12.39
C PRO A 160 20.44 3.66 -12.73
N GLU A 161 21.74 3.36 -12.61
CA GLU A 161 22.36 2.07 -12.95
C GLU A 161 21.85 0.88 -12.13
N THR A 162 21.34 1.09 -10.91
CA THR A 162 20.85 0.01 -10.04
C THR A 162 19.33 -0.05 -9.95
N SER A 163 18.61 0.87 -10.59
CA SER A 163 17.17 1.04 -10.38
C SER A 163 16.32 -0.19 -10.71
N TYR A 164 16.65 -0.94 -11.76
CA TYR A 164 15.91 -2.14 -12.12
C TYR A 164 16.18 -3.32 -11.19
N GLU A 165 17.39 -3.45 -10.65
CA GLU A 165 17.71 -4.44 -9.61
C GLU A 165 17.00 -4.09 -8.29
N GLU A 166 16.94 -2.79 -7.96
CA GLU A 166 16.22 -2.31 -6.78
C GLU A 166 14.70 -2.51 -6.90
N LEU A 167 14.14 -2.55 -8.12
CA LEU A 167 12.75 -2.95 -8.37
C LEU A 167 12.50 -4.42 -8.05
N GLU A 168 13.40 -5.31 -8.50
CA GLU A 168 13.26 -6.76 -8.22
C GLU A 168 13.31 -7.02 -6.71
N SER A 169 14.27 -6.42 -5.99
CA SER A 169 14.35 -6.57 -4.53
C SER A 169 13.17 -5.92 -3.78
N LEU A 170 12.55 -4.87 -4.34
CA LEU A 170 11.34 -4.26 -3.79
C LEU A 170 10.12 -5.18 -3.95
N ARG A 171 9.96 -5.81 -5.12
CA ARG A 171 8.95 -6.84 -5.34
C ARG A 171 9.15 -8.01 -4.38
N GLU A 172 10.36 -8.55 -4.32
CA GLU A 172 10.70 -9.71 -3.47
C GLU A 172 10.43 -9.44 -1.99
N HIS A 173 10.63 -8.22 -1.51
CA HIS A 173 10.28 -7.84 -0.14
C HIS A 173 8.78 -8.04 0.11
N SER A 174 7.93 -7.54 -0.78
CA SER A 174 6.47 -7.66 -0.67
C SER A 174 6.00 -9.12 -0.82
N GLU A 175 6.67 -9.90 -1.68
CA GLU A 175 6.42 -11.34 -1.84
C GLU A 175 6.76 -12.13 -0.56
N LYS A 176 7.86 -11.80 0.14
CA LYS A 176 8.23 -12.42 1.41
C LYS A 176 7.17 -12.20 2.49
N LEU A 177 6.53 -11.03 2.55
CA LEU A 177 5.43 -10.77 3.48
C LEU A 177 4.24 -11.69 3.20
N LEU A 178 3.89 -11.90 1.92
CA LEU A 178 2.82 -12.82 1.53
C LEU A 178 3.14 -14.27 1.84
N GLN A 179 4.39 -14.69 1.61
CA GLN A 179 4.88 -16.03 1.94
C GLN A 179 4.85 -16.28 3.45
N ALA A 180 5.27 -15.30 4.26
CA ALA A 180 5.26 -15.38 5.72
C ALA A 180 3.84 -15.38 6.30
N LEU A 181 2.90 -14.71 5.62
CA LEU A 181 1.46 -14.79 5.89
C LEU A 181 0.79 -16.03 5.27
N GLU A 182 1.55 -16.94 4.63
CA GLU A 182 1.04 -18.14 3.95
C GLU A 182 -0.13 -17.88 2.99
N LEU A 183 -0.18 -16.70 2.36
CA LEU A 183 -1.24 -16.34 1.42
C LEU A 183 -0.82 -16.74 -0.01
N PRO A 184 -1.60 -17.59 -0.72
CA PRO A 184 -1.33 -17.87 -2.12
C PRO A 184 -1.42 -16.59 -2.95
N TYR A 185 -0.40 -16.32 -3.76
CA TYR A 185 -0.31 -15.12 -4.57
C TYR A 185 0.22 -15.41 -5.98
N ARG A 186 0.05 -14.43 -6.87
CA ARG A 186 0.70 -14.38 -8.18
C ARG A 186 1.31 -13.01 -8.42
N THR A 187 2.31 -12.98 -9.28
CA THR A 187 3.02 -11.76 -9.69
C THR A 187 2.68 -11.48 -11.15
N LEU A 188 2.22 -10.26 -11.43
CA LEU A 188 1.91 -9.79 -12.77
C LEU A 188 2.92 -8.72 -13.18
N LEU A 189 3.57 -8.89 -14.33
CA LEU A 189 4.27 -7.81 -15.01
C LEU A 189 3.26 -7.04 -15.85
N MET A 190 3.07 -5.76 -15.57
CA MET A 190 2.00 -4.98 -16.19
C MET A 190 2.32 -4.64 -17.64
N CYS A 191 1.32 -4.77 -18.52
CA CYS A 191 1.44 -4.35 -19.91
C CYS A 191 1.40 -2.82 -20.02
N THR A 192 1.82 -2.28 -21.16
CA THR A 192 1.91 -0.82 -21.36
C THR A 192 0.57 -0.09 -21.21
N GLY A 193 -0.55 -0.74 -21.53
CA GLY A 193 -1.89 -0.16 -21.37
C GLY A 193 -2.33 0.02 -19.92
N ASP A 194 -1.81 -0.80 -19.00
CA ASP A 194 -2.20 -0.82 -17.58
C ASP A 194 -1.06 -0.35 -16.64
N MET A 195 0.04 0.14 -17.21
CA MET A 195 1.23 0.54 -16.46
C MET A 195 1.02 1.83 -15.65
N GLY A 196 0.22 2.76 -16.19
CA GLY A 196 -0.04 4.07 -15.61
C GLY A 196 0.83 5.19 -16.20
N PHE A 197 0.54 6.43 -15.81
CA PHE A 197 1.15 7.63 -16.38
C PHE A 197 2.63 7.82 -15.99
N THR A 198 3.02 7.37 -14.80
CA THR A 198 4.31 7.75 -14.18
C THR A 198 5.37 6.64 -14.26
N GLN A 199 4.95 5.38 -14.39
CA GLN A 199 5.78 4.19 -14.23
C GLN A 199 6.52 3.83 -15.53
N SER A 200 7.81 3.49 -15.42
CA SER A 200 8.59 2.89 -16.53
C SER A 200 8.51 1.36 -16.53
N LYS A 201 8.37 0.73 -15.35
CA LYS A 201 8.09 -0.70 -15.18
C LYS A 201 7.35 -0.94 -13.87
N LYS A 202 6.36 -1.83 -13.89
CA LYS A 202 5.46 -2.09 -12.77
C LYS A 202 5.15 -3.58 -12.62
N TYR A 203 5.19 -4.06 -11.38
CA TYR A 203 4.66 -5.36 -10.98
C TYR A 203 3.48 -5.18 -10.04
N ASP A 204 2.41 -5.94 -10.25
CA ASP A 204 1.32 -6.08 -9.29
C ASP A 204 1.36 -7.48 -8.65
N LEU A 205 1.19 -7.52 -7.33
CA LEU A 205 1.03 -8.76 -6.57
C LEU A 205 -0.43 -8.93 -6.22
N GLU A 206 -0.98 -10.10 -6.55
CA GLU A 206 -2.37 -10.43 -6.25
C GLU A 206 -2.47 -11.67 -5.38
N VAL A 207 -3.27 -11.60 -4.32
CA VAL A 207 -3.59 -12.73 -3.45
C VAL A 207 -4.88 -13.42 -3.87
N TRP A 208 -4.94 -14.73 -3.70
CA TRP A 208 -6.17 -15.49 -3.92
C TRP A 208 -7.15 -15.26 -2.75
N SER A 209 -8.37 -14.86 -3.07
CA SER A 209 -9.46 -14.65 -2.12
C SER A 209 -10.45 -15.82 -2.24
N PRO A 210 -10.37 -16.85 -1.38
CA PRO A 210 -11.13 -18.08 -1.58
C PRO A 210 -12.64 -17.93 -1.32
N GLY A 211 -13.08 -16.97 -0.50
CA GLY A 211 -14.51 -16.68 -0.33
C GLY A 211 -15.10 -15.94 -1.55
N GLN A 212 -14.28 -15.12 -2.22
CA GLN A 212 -14.68 -14.39 -3.43
C GLN A 212 -14.40 -15.15 -4.74
N GLN A 213 -13.55 -16.17 -4.70
CA GLN A 213 -13.07 -16.94 -5.86
C GLN A 213 -12.42 -16.06 -6.94
N ARG A 214 -11.56 -15.11 -6.51
CA ARG A 214 -10.83 -14.22 -7.41
C ARG A 214 -9.49 -13.78 -6.83
N TRP A 215 -8.64 -13.23 -7.70
CA TRP A 215 -7.38 -12.58 -7.33
C TRP A 215 -7.63 -11.12 -6.92
N LEU A 216 -6.96 -10.65 -5.87
CA LEU A 216 -7.04 -9.29 -5.36
C LEU A 216 -5.65 -8.66 -5.34
N GLU A 217 -5.44 -7.57 -6.06
CA GLU A 217 -4.19 -6.79 -6.01
C GLU A 217 -3.97 -6.22 -4.60
N VAL A 218 -2.86 -6.59 -3.97
CA VAL A 218 -2.47 -6.17 -2.61
C VAL A 218 -1.17 -5.38 -2.58
N SER A 219 -0.39 -5.40 -3.66
CA SER A 219 0.79 -4.57 -3.79
C SER A 219 1.01 -4.19 -5.25
N SER A 220 1.59 -3.01 -5.42
CA SER A 220 2.06 -2.51 -6.69
C SER A 220 3.47 -1.94 -6.50
N CYS A 221 4.45 -2.52 -7.19
CA CYS A 221 5.87 -2.16 -7.14
C CYS A 221 6.29 -1.54 -8.45
N SER A 222 6.76 -0.29 -8.43
CA SER A 222 7.04 0.51 -9.62
C SER A 222 8.45 1.10 -9.60
N ASN A 223 9.07 1.15 -10.77
CA ASN A 223 10.22 1.99 -11.07
C ASN A 223 9.76 3.15 -11.94
N PHE A 224 10.00 4.38 -11.49
CA PHE A 224 9.64 5.61 -12.21
C PHE A 224 10.79 6.18 -13.03
N GLU A 225 11.95 5.53 -12.98
CA GLU A 225 13.22 6.08 -13.42
C GLU A 225 13.38 7.52 -12.91
N SER A 226 13.71 8.47 -13.78
CA SER A 226 13.87 9.88 -13.43
C SER A 226 12.58 10.70 -13.51
N PHE A 227 11.40 10.09 -13.75
CA PHE A 227 10.15 10.84 -13.96
C PHE A 227 9.83 11.76 -12.77
N GLN A 228 9.73 11.19 -11.57
CA GLN A 228 9.43 11.96 -10.36
C GLN A 228 10.62 12.84 -9.97
N ALA A 229 11.85 12.29 -10.05
CA ALA A 229 13.07 13.01 -9.70
C ALA A 229 13.22 14.33 -10.47
N ARG A 230 12.89 14.35 -11.78
CA ARG A 230 12.90 15.57 -12.60
C ARG A 230 11.88 16.60 -12.16
N ARG A 231 10.70 16.16 -11.72
CA ARG A 231 9.61 17.05 -11.26
C ARG A 231 9.90 17.64 -9.88
N MET A 232 10.65 16.92 -9.06
CA MET A 232 11.06 17.32 -7.71
C MET A 232 12.48 17.93 -7.64
N GLN A 233 13.19 18.03 -8.77
CA GLN A 233 14.62 18.40 -8.83
C GLN A 233 15.53 17.58 -7.89
N LEU A 234 15.15 16.33 -7.63
CA LEU A 234 15.89 15.41 -6.77
C LEU A 234 17.06 14.81 -7.56
N ARG A 235 18.26 15.16 -7.12
CA ARG A 235 19.52 14.82 -7.79
C ARG A 235 20.50 14.20 -6.82
N TYR A 236 21.58 13.67 -7.35
CA TYR A 236 22.74 13.30 -6.56
C TYR A 236 24.03 13.73 -7.24
N ARG A 237 25.07 13.92 -6.44
CA ARG A 237 26.42 14.21 -6.92
C ARG A 237 27.15 12.89 -7.18
N LYS A 238 27.52 12.63 -8.44
CA LYS A 238 28.33 11.48 -8.89
C LYS A 238 29.80 11.89 -8.99
N GLY A 239 30.64 11.30 -8.15
CA GLY A 239 32.03 11.77 -7.97
C GLY A 239 32.11 13.22 -7.49
N GLU A 240 33.13 13.97 -7.91
CA GLU A 240 33.35 15.32 -7.36
C GLU A 240 32.47 16.43 -7.98
N LYS A 241 32.15 16.32 -9.28
CA LYS A 241 31.60 17.47 -10.04
C LYS A 241 30.30 17.19 -10.79
N LYS A 242 29.95 15.93 -11.06
CA LYS A 242 28.79 15.63 -11.90
C LYS A 242 27.54 15.55 -11.04
N ILE A 243 26.47 16.20 -11.48
CA ILE A 243 25.14 16.10 -10.86
C ILE A 243 24.26 15.31 -11.83
N GLU A 244 23.63 14.26 -11.35
CA GLU A 244 22.71 13.40 -12.11
C GLU A 244 21.35 13.32 -11.40
N MET A 245 20.29 13.04 -12.16
CA MET A 245 18.98 12.74 -11.57
C MET A 245 19.04 11.36 -10.90
N THR A 246 18.44 11.23 -9.73
CA THR A 246 18.20 9.91 -9.15
C THR A 246 17.10 9.18 -9.90
N HIS A 247 16.97 7.88 -9.65
CA HIS A 247 15.74 7.15 -9.94
C HIS A 247 14.93 6.97 -8.66
N THR A 248 13.60 6.97 -8.78
CA THR A 248 12.70 6.70 -7.65
C THR A 248 11.92 5.42 -7.89
N LEU A 249 11.64 4.71 -6.80
CA LEU A 249 10.80 3.52 -6.79
C LEU A 249 9.86 3.58 -5.60
N ASN A 250 8.69 2.99 -5.75
CA ASN A 250 7.80 2.71 -4.64
C ASN A 250 7.17 1.34 -4.75
N GLY A 251 6.79 0.80 -3.60
CA GLY A 251 6.07 -0.45 -3.49
C GLY A 251 5.15 -0.36 -2.29
N SER A 252 3.92 -0.84 -2.42
CA SER A 252 3.17 -1.14 -1.20
C SER A 252 3.85 -2.34 -0.56
N ALA A 253 4.24 -2.27 0.72
CA ALA A 253 4.65 -3.48 1.44
C ALA A 253 3.50 -4.49 1.31
N LEU A 254 2.31 -4.13 1.81
CA LEU A 254 1.00 -4.59 1.35
C LEU A 254 -0.08 -3.55 1.70
N ALA A 255 -1.16 -3.49 0.91
CA ALA A 255 -2.35 -2.67 1.19
C ALA A 255 -3.35 -3.42 2.08
N LEU A 256 -3.67 -2.87 3.25
CA LEU A 256 -4.34 -3.63 4.31
C LEU A 256 -5.74 -4.15 3.97
N PRO A 257 -6.67 -3.40 3.33
CA PRO A 257 -8.05 -3.86 3.18
C PRO A 257 -8.16 -5.23 2.51
N ARG A 258 -7.42 -5.43 1.42
CA ARG A 258 -7.45 -6.68 0.64
C ARG A 258 -6.64 -7.79 1.31
N VAL A 259 -5.58 -7.47 2.04
CA VAL A 259 -4.87 -8.45 2.88
C VAL A 259 -5.74 -8.94 4.02
N VAL A 260 -6.45 -8.04 4.70
CA VAL A 260 -7.41 -8.39 5.76
C VAL A 260 -8.51 -9.28 5.19
N SER A 261 -9.08 -8.94 4.02
CA SER A 261 -10.04 -9.81 3.35
C SER A 261 -9.47 -11.19 3.07
N ALA A 262 -8.26 -11.28 2.51
CA ALA A 262 -7.61 -12.54 2.21
C ALA A 262 -7.33 -13.37 3.46
N ILE A 263 -6.87 -12.75 4.56
CA ILE A 263 -6.65 -13.44 5.85
C ILE A 263 -7.97 -13.98 6.39
N LEU A 264 -9.02 -13.16 6.46
CA LEU A 264 -10.33 -13.59 6.96
C LEU A 264 -10.88 -14.78 6.14
N GLU A 265 -10.70 -14.76 4.82
CA GLU A 265 -11.20 -15.80 3.94
C GLU A 265 -10.30 -17.05 3.86
N ALA A 266 -8.98 -16.92 4.01
CA ALA A 266 -8.04 -18.03 3.93
C ALA A 266 -7.90 -18.77 5.26
N TYR A 267 -7.99 -18.05 6.38
CA TYR A 267 -7.80 -18.58 7.74
C TYR A 267 -9.12 -18.91 8.46
N GLN A 268 -10.27 -18.78 7.81
CA GLN A 268 -11.52 -19.31 8.34
C GLN A 268 -11.48 -20.84 8.45
N GLU A 269 -12.12 -21.37 9.48
CA GLU A 269 -12.38 -22.80 9.69
C GLU A 269 -13.86 -23.12 9.50
N GLU A 270 -14.22 -24.40 9.32
CA GLU A 270 -15.61 -24.85 9.14
C GLU A 270 -16.53 -24.45 10.31
N ASN A 271 -15.97 -24.30 11.52
CA ASN A 271 -16.69 -23.84 12.72
C ASN A 271 -16.99 -22.32 12.70
N GLY A 272 -16.48 -21.58 11.71
CA GLY A 272 -16.64 -20.15 11.53
C GLY A 272 -15.63 -19.27 12.28
N LYS A 273 -14.69 -19.84 13.04
CA LYS A 273 -13.57 -19.09 13.63
C LYS A 273 -12.56 -18.72 12.55
N VAL A 274 -11.80 -17.65 12.80
CA VAL A 274 -10.67 -17.25 11.94
C VAL A 274 -9.39 -17.39 12.74
N ARG A 275 -8.50 -18.27 12.29
CA ARG A 275 -7.18 -18.46 12.91
C ARG A 275 -6.28 -17.26 12.64
N VAL A 276 -5.45 -16.90 13.61
CA VAL A 276 -4.44 -15.85 13.45
C VAL A 276 -3.23 -16.43 12.69
N PRO A 277 -2.73 -15.77 11.63
CA PRO A 277 -1.47 -16.15 10.97
C PRO A 277 -0.32 -16.24 11.97
N GLU A 278 0.57 -17.22 11.83
CA GLU A 278 1.59 -17.51 12.84
C GLU A 278 2.46 -16.29 13.16
N VAL A 279 2.91 -15.58 12.13
CA VAL A 279 3.73 -14.36 12.25
C VAL A 279 3.02 -13.20 12.97
N LEU A 280 1.69 -13.25 13.10
CA LEU A 280 0.89 -12.22 13.79
C LEU A 280 0.52 -12.59 15.22
N LYS A 281 0.73 -13.85 15.66
CA LYS A 281 0.32 -14.29 17.01
C LYS A 281 1.00 -13.49 18.12
N GLY A 282 2.28 -13.17 17.96
CA GLY A 282 3.01 -12.33 18.94
C GLY A 282 2.44 -10.92 19.09
N PHE A 283 1.82 -10.38 18.04
CA PHE A 283 1.21 -9.05 18.06
C PHE A 283 -0.23 -9.06 18.58
N ILE A 284 -0.97 -10.14 18.33
CA ILE A 284 -2.40 -10.27 18.67
C ILE A 284 -2.62 -10.93 20.04
N GLY A 285 -1.73 -11.83 20.46
CA GLY A 285 -1.75 -12.49 21.77
C GLY A 285 -2.77 -13.63 21.92
N ARG A 286 -3.28 -14.20 20.81
CA ARG A 286 -4.23 -15.33 20.78
C ARG A 286 -4.20 -16.04 19.44
N ASP A 287 -4.69 -17.29 19.42
CA ASP A 287 -4.69 -18.15 18.23
C ASP A 287 -5.83 -17.88 17.25
N TYR A 288 -6.89 -17.22 17.68
CA TYR A 288 -8.09 -16.95 16.89
C TYR A 288 -8.56 -15.50 17.08
N LEU A 289 -9.13 -14.91 16.02
CA LEU A 289 -9.81 -13.61 16.07
C LEU A 289 -11.14 -13.71 16.81
#